data_AF-A0A9E5SCI3-F1
#
_entry.id   AF-A0A9E5SCI3-F1
#
_cell.length_a   1.000
_cell.length_b   1.000
_cell.length_c   1.000
_cell.angle_alpha   90.00
_cell.angle_beta   90.00
_cell.angle_gamma   90.00
#
_symmetry.space_group_name_H-M   'P 1'
#
loop_
_entity.id
_entity.type
_entity.pdbx_description
1 polymer ?
#
loop_
_entity_poly.entity_id
_entity_poly.type
_entity_poly.pdbx_seq_one_letter_code
_entity_poly.pdbx_strand_id
1 'polypeptide(L)' 'GQCFLEGISRDDKMIIFSGRVSTEILLKVARMGVPVLISRSAPTDRALQLAEKLNITVLGFVRGKRLTIYTGQEQVIF' A
#
# COMPACT_ATOMS: atom_id res chain seq x y z
N GLY A 1 11.93 1.66 -8.93
CA GLY A 1 13.12 2.01 -9.72
C GLY A 1 14.32 2.11 -8.81
N GLN A 2 14.42 3.19 -8.03
CA GLN A 2 15.57 3.45 -7.16
C GLN A 2 15.97 2.29 -6.25
N CYS A 3 15.01 1.69 -5.53
CA CYS A 3 15.31 0.55 -4.65
C CYS A 3 15.90 -0.67 -5.37
N PHE A 4 15.72 -0.81 -6.68
CA PHE A 4 16.37 -1.86 -7.46
C PHE A 4 17.80 -1.47 -7.83
N LEU A 5 17.99 -0.22 -8.27
CA LEU A 5 19.30 0.30 -8.62
C LEU A 5 20.27 0.36 -7.42
N GLU A 6 19.74 0.68 -6.25
CA GLU A 6 20.52 0.82 -5.01
C GLU A 6 20.56 -0.46 -4.16
N GLY A 7 19.94 -1.56 -4.62
CA GLY A 7 19.90 -2.82 -3.86
C GLY A 7 19.16 -2.71 -2.51
N ILE A 8 18.23 -1.76 -2.38
CA ILE A 8 17.46 -1.54 -1.15
C ILE A 8 16.35 -2.59 -1.03
N SER A 9 16.36 -3.34 0.08
CA SER A 9 15.27 -4.25 0.44
C SER A 9 13.97 -3.48 0.71
N ARG A 10 12.85 -4.13 0.38
CA ARG A 10 11.49 -3.57 0.36
C ARG A 10 10.58 -4.24 1.37
N ASP A 11 11.04 -5.33 1.97
CA ASP A 11 10.25 -6.21 2.84
C ASP A 11 9.83 -5.51 4.14
N ASP A 12 10.56 -4.46 4.54
CA ASP A 12 10.33 -3.62 5.72
C ASP A 12 9.96 -2.17 5.35
N LYS A 13 9.55 -1.92 4.10
CA LYS A 13 9.25 -0.58 3.59
C LYS A 13 7.77 -0.39 3.29
N MET A 14 7.39 0.87 3.10
CA MET A 14 6.06 1.26 2.66
C MET A 14 6.15 2.16 1.43
N ILE A 15 5.15 2.07 0.54
CA ILE A 15 5.01 2.99 -0.59
C ILE A 15 3.95 4.02 -0.25
N ILE A 16 4.30 5.30 -0.38
CA ILE A 16 3.38 6.43 -0.27
C ILE A 16 3.26 7.10 -1.63
N PHE A 17 2.02 7.34 -2.09
CA PHE A 17 1.80 8.06 -3.34
C PHE A 17 0.52 8.91 -3.33
N SER A 18 0.42 9.84 -4.28
CA SER A 18 -0.63 10.85 -4.33
C SER A 18 -1.91 10.42 -5.07
N GLY A 19 -1.82 9.40 -5.94
CA GLY A 19 -2.93 8.92 -6.79
C GLY A 19 -3.85 7.92 -6.10
N ARG A 20 -4.86 7.41 -6.82
CA ARG A 20 -5.79 6.37 -6.31
C ARG A 20 -5.14 4.99 -6.26
N VAL A 21 -5.58 4.15 -5.33
CA VAL A 21 -5.18 2.74 -5.26
C VAL A 21 -6.08 1.92 -6.19
N SER A 22 -5.58 1.65 -7.40
CA SER A 22 -6.22 0.74 -8.35
C SER A 22 -5.59 -0.65 -8.29
N THR A 23 -6.23 -1.63 -8.93
CA THR A 23 -5.70 -3.00 -9.05
C THR A 23 -4.31 -3.01 -9.69
N GLU A 24 -4.06 -2.16 -10.70
CA GLU A 24 -2.76 -2.09 -11.38
C GLU A 24 -1.66 -1.55 -10.46
N ILE A 25 -1.96 -0.56 -9.61
CA ILE A 25 -1.00 -0.06 -8.63
C ILE A 25 -0.67 -1.16 -7.63
N LEU A 26 -1.69 -1.86 -7.15
CA LEU A 26 -1.50 -2.92 -6.17
C LEU A 26 -0.69 -4.08 -6.74
N LEU A 27 -0.93 -4.48 -8.00
CA LEU A 27 -0.11 -5.50 -8.67
C LEU A 27 1.37 -5.08 -8.79
N LYS A 28 1.66 -3.80 -9.00
CA LYS A 28 3.04 -3.29 -8.99
C LYS A 28 3.67 -3.40 -7.60
N VAL A 29 2.93 -3.01 -6.56
CA VAL A 29 3.37 -3.06 -5.16
C VAL A 29 3.64 -4.50 -4.72
N ALA A 30 2.74 -5.42 -5.06
CA ALA A 30 2.88 -6.85 -4.81
C ALA A 30 4.14 -7.42 -5.48
N ARG A 31 4.36 -7.11 -6.77
CA ARG A 31 5.57 -7.52 -7.51
C ARG A 31 6.85 -6.93 -6.93
N MET A 32 6.76 -5.77 -6.28
CA MET A 32 7.89 -5.15 -5.60
C MET A 32 8.20 -5.79 -4.25
N GLY A 33 7.29 -6.62 -3.70
CA GLY A 33 7.45 -7.24 -2.38
C GLY A 33 7.23 -6.26 -1.23
N VAL A 34 6.49 -5.16 -1.44
CA VAL A 34 6.23 -4.16 -0.40
C VAL A 34 4.97 -4.52 0.38
N PRO A 35 5.01 -4.63 1.73
CA PRO A 35 3.86 -5.05 2.54
C PRO A 35 2.81 -3.95 2.74
N VAL A 36 3.17 -2.66 2.60
CA VAL A 36 2.28 -1.54 2.95
C VAL A 36 2.18 -0.51 1.82
N LEU A 37 0.94 -0.17 1.44
CA LEU A 37 0.61 0.86 0.46
C LEU A 37 -0.24 1.97 1.07
N ILE A 38 0.21 3.21 0.92
CA ILE A 38 -0.42 4.40 1.48
C ILE A 38 -0.78 5.38 0.37
N SER A 39 -2.01 5.88 0.40
CA SER A 39 -2.52 6.87 -0.54
C SER A 39 -3.30 8.00 0.14
N ARG A 40 -3.20 9.20 -0.43
CA ARG A 40 -4.07 10.35 -0.07
C ARG A 40 -5.49 10.25 -0.64
N SER A 41 -5.71 9.33 -1.57
CA SER A 41 -6.96 9.15 -2.31
C SER A 41 -7.66 7.85 -1.94
N ALA A 42 -8.89 7.68 -2.42
CA ALA A 42 -9.67 6.45 -2.20
C ALA A 42 -9.08 5.24 -2.97
N PRO A 43 -9.09 4.05 -2.37
CA PRO A 43 -8.92 2.79 -3.10
C PRO A 43 -10.19 2.39 -3.86
N THR A 44 -10.06 1.51 -4.84
CA THR A 44 -11.21 0.85 -5.49
C THR A 44 -11.51 -0.49 -4.82
N ASP A 45 -12.76 -0.94 -4.83
CA ASP A 45 -13.16 -2.22 -4.21
C ASP A 45 -12.36 -3.42 -4.75
N ARG A 46 -12.12 -3.44 -6.07
CA ARG A 46 -11.29 -4.47 -6.72
C ARG A 46 -9.85 -4.45 -6.23
N ALA A 47 -9.30 -3.27 -5.92
CA ALA A 47 -7.98 -3.16 -5.35
C ALA A 47 -7.98 -3.71 -3.92
N LEU A 48 -8.98 -3.37 -3.10
CA LEU A 48 -9.09 -3.89 -1.72
C LEU A 48 -9.21 -5.41 -1.67
N GLN A 49 -10.07 -6.00 -2.51
CA GLN A 49 -10.19 -7.47 -2.61
C GLN A 49 -8.87 -8.15 -3.00
N LEU A 50 -8.07 -7.50 -3.86
CA LEU A 50 -6.76 -8.02 -4.23
C LEU A 50 -5.74 -7.82 -3.10
N ALA A 51 -5.83 -6.73 -2.34
CA ALA A 51 -4.94 -6.44 -1.22
C ALA A 51 -5.09 -7.48 -0.11
N GLU A 52 -6.32 -7.84 0.24
CA GLU A 52 -6.60 -8.94 1.18
C GLU A 52 -5.99 -10.26 0.72
N LYS A 53 -6.20 -10.64 -0.56
CA LYS A 53 -5.65 -11.89 -1.12
C LYS A 53 -4.13 -11.93 -1.14
N LEU A 54 -3.49 -10.78 -1.26
CA LEU A 54 -2.03 -10.66 -1.33
C LEU A 54 -1.40 -10.30 0.02
N ASN A 55 -2.21 -10.21 1.09
CA ASN A 55 -1.78 -9.77 2.42
C ASN A 55 -1.02 -8.43 2.40
N ILE A 56 -1.52 -7.46 1.63
CA ILE A 56 -0.97 -6.10 1.55
C ILE A 56 -1.84 -5.17 2.38
N THR A 57 -1.22 -4.41 3.28
CA THR A 57 -1.89 -3.38 4.07
C THR A 57 -2.13 -2.14 3.21
N VAL A 58 -3.38 -1.66 3.15
CA VAL A 58 -3.76 -0.48 2.37
C VAL A 58 -4.31 0.60 3.29
N LEU A 59 -3.65 1.75 3.31
CA LEU A 59 -4.13 2.96 3.97
C LEU A 59 -4.54 4.01 2.92
N GLY A 60 -5.77 4.49 3.01
CA GLY A 60 -6.31 5.52 2.13
C GLY A 60 -6.73 6.77 2.90
N PHE A 61 -7.08 7.82 2.16
CA PHE A 61 -7.51 9.11 2.70
C PHE A 61 -6.54 9.72 3.74
N VAL A 62 -5.25 9.43 3.62
CA VAL A 62 -4.24 9.90 4.60
C VAL A 62 -4.06 11.42 4.47
N ARG A 63 -4.35 12.14 5.57
CA ARG A 63 -4.28 13.61 5.68
C ARG A 63 -3.99 14.05 7.11
N GLY A 64 -2.83 14.67 7.35
CA GLY A 64 -2.43 15.15 8.67
C GLY A 64 -2.42 14.01 9.69
N LYS A 65 -3.23 14.12 10.74
CA LYS A 65 -3.39 13.09 11.79
C LYS A 65 -4.53 12.10 11.53
N ARG A 66 -5.07 12.04 10.31
CA ARG A 66 -6.18 11.15 9.93
C ARG A 66 -5.78 10.23 8.79
N LEU A 67 -6.25 8.99 8.85
CA LEU A 67 -6.11 7.98 7.82
C LEU A 67 -7.27 6.98 7.94
N THR A 68 -7.47 6.18 6.90
CA THR A 68 -8.39 5.04 6.91
C THR A 68 -7.61 3.80 6.56
N ILE A 69 -7.63 2.81 7.45
CA ILE A 69 -7.06 1.49 7.19
C ILE A 69 -8.15 0.67 6.50
N TYR A 70 -7.83 0.11 5.33
CA TYR A 70 -8.77 -0.69 4.56
C TYR A 70 -8.52 -2.19 4.66
N THR A 71 -7.24 -2.58 4.80
CA THR A 71 -6.79 -3.97 4.89
C THR A 71 -5.58 -4.03 5.84
N GLY A 72 -5.30 -5.19 6.45
CA GLY A 72 -4.12 -5.40 7.29
C GLY A 72 -4.12 -4.61 8.61
N GLN A 73 -5.30 -4.40 9.21
CA GLN A 73 -5.44 -3.62 10.44
C GLN A 73 -4.61 -4.19 11.60
N GLU A 74 -4.44 -5.50 11.65
CA GLU A 74 -3.62 -6.21 12.62
C GLU A 74 -2.11 -5.91 12.53
N GLN A 75 -1.67 -5.30 11.42
CA GLN A 75 -0.27 -4.88 11.21
C GLN A 75 -0.01 -3.45 11.73
N VAL A 76 -1.03 -2.74 12.24
CA VAL A 76 -0.93 -1.34 12.66
C VAL A 76 -1.06 -1.20 14.18
N ILE A 77 -0.12 -0.48 14.80
CA ILE A 77 -0.08 -0.17 16.23
C ILE A 77 -0.52 1.28 16.44
N PHE A 78 -1.32 1.53 17.49
CA PHE A 78 -1.85 2.85 17.86
C PHE A 78 -1.08 3.49 19.02
#